data_AF-A0A412XPS7-F1
#
_entry.id   AF-A0A412XPS7-F1
#
_cell.length_a   1.000
_cell.length_b   1.000
_cell.length_c   1.000
_cell.angle_alpha   90.00
_cell.angle_beta   90.00
_cell.angle_gamma   90.00
#
_symmetry.space_group_name_H-M   'P 1'
#
loop_
_entity.id
_entity.type
_entity.pdbx_description
1 polymer ?
#
loop_
_entity_poly.entity_id
_entity_poly.type
_entity_poly.pdbx_seq_one_letter_code
_entity_poly.pdbx_strand_id
1 'polypeptide(L)'
;MKKKLVMVAVLLGALSLGACVDNNESASVEAVRNAKAEQLMSIANLNNANADAKKAVSAAEVALKEAEAAYKKAQAEAAQAEADQQKLLLEKAQATLEMEIEALKLQAEAELNAAKAQLEQAKADLIAALDKVDQAEKKRIKDLLGKAEELLGDINEERSSLVTAKNDLAKLNAGLITAEEVRKQTIAEQEEIKATAQALITEYEKYSQEDKANAEAAAKEANSKKIALGKIREEKNTASIIANNDYNTASGNAFNCHFVQALQDMGSNYYTVEYVNSESVSYTNDDATTGQVWKNGYQKYVANVDLIQEEVKSYSRGLAVAEKKLADAKSELTKAKETDTYKNYAKAVTDAQKKYDEAQTGTEKEQALYELQAAEQTLKSYIQPYESGITSAEGEVEDKTESLAEWNEYVDIVTGDDSKAYETLIKSLVTAIDNLLDANIAYGKANHNYTVQAQLTSALENVANGLSDYAELIQAQKIVITRADEVIADASTIVTKEQAIANKEKEIAQLENSLSVNEPIYADYLAQIKALVESAE
;
A
#
# COMPACT_ATOMS: atom_id res chain seq x y z
N MET A 1 64.85 -35.95 6.81
CA MET A 1 65.64 -37.18 6.68
C MET A 1 64.68 -38.35 6.47
N LYS A 2 64.75 -39.01 5.29
CA LYS A 2 64.99 -40.46 5.06
C LYS A 2 63.92 -41.39 5.67
N LYS A 3 63.30 -42.37 5.00
CA LYS A 3 63.46 -43.10 3.72
C LYS A 3 62.16 -43.96 3.59
N LYS A 4 61.47 -44.00 2.45
CA LYS A 4 61.52 -45.03 1.37
C LYS A 4 61.13 -46.48 1.75
N LEU A 5 60.36 -47.09 0.81
CA LEU A 5 60.14 -48.51 0.44
C LEU A 5 58.78 -49.08 0.91
N VAL A 6 57.76 -49.36 0.07
CA VAL A 6 57.61 -50.07 -1.24
C VAL A 6 57.60 -51.60 -1.11
N MET A 7 56.40 -52.16 -1.43
CA MET A 7 56.05 -53.48 -1.99
C MET A 7 56.59 -54.77 -1.35
N VAL A 8 55.74 -55.78 -1.22
CA VAL A 8 55.71 -56.94 -2.14
C VAL A 8 54.53 -57.86 -1.78
N ALA A 9 53.81 -58.27 -2.82
CA ALA A 9 52.73 -59.25 -2.82
C ALA A 9 53.25 -60.69 -2.75
N VAL A 10 52.48 -61.61 -2.14
CA VAL A 10 52.35 -63.00 -2.60
C VAL A 10 50.91 -63.47 -2.38
N LEU A 11 50.37 -64.04 -3.46
CA LEU A 11 49.02 -64.54 -3.70
C LEU A 11 48.93 -66.05 -3.36
N LEU A 12 47.69 -66.54 -3.19
CA LEU A 12 47.20 -67.95 -3.30
C LEU A 12 47.37 -68.86 -2.06
N GLY A 13 46.36 -69.59 -1.57
CA GLY A 13 44.97 -69.74 -2.04
C GLY A 13 44.16 -70.74 -1.19
N ALA A 14 42.83 -70.56 -1.29
CA ALA A 14 41.72 -71.51 -1.11
C ALA A 14 41.50 -72.21 0.26
N LEU A 15 40.43 -71.76 0.95
CA LEU A 15 39.24 -72.59 1.18
C LEU A 15 38.02 -71.66 1.30
N SER A 16 37.00 -71.96 0.50
CA SER A 16 35.75 -71.24 0.33
C SER A 16 34.66 -71.72 1.29
N LEU A 17 33.61 -70.87 1.43
CA LEU A 17 32.27 -71.10 2.00
C LEU A 17 32.20 -70.88 3.52
N GLY A 18 31.37 -70.00 4.10
CA GLY A 18 30.31 -69.17 3.55
C GLY A 18 29.41 -68.74 4.72
N ALA A 19 29.50 -67.47 5.12
CA ALA A 19 28.45 -66.72 5.80
C ALA A 19 28.83 -65.24 5.70
N CYS A 20 28.42 -64.59 4.61
CA CYS A 20 28.18 -63.16 4.68
C CYS A 20 27.09 -62.98 5.73
N VAL A 21 27.42 -62.29 6.83
CA VAL A 21 26.38 -61.60 7.59
C VAL A 21 25.93 -60.49 6.66
N ASP A 22 24.83 -60.76 5.94
CA ASP A 22 24.18 -59.77 5.10
C ASP A 22 23.73 -58.64 6.04
N ASN A 23 24.37 -57.49 5.91
CA ASN A 23 24.05 -56.28 6.64
C ASN A 23 22.80 -55.61 6.01
N ASN A 24 21.83 -56.43 5.61
CA ASN A 24 20.61 -56.01 4.96
C ASN A 24 19.57 -55.87 6.07
N GLU A 25 19.35 -54.64 6.54
CA GLU A 25 18.15 -54.34 7.33
C GLU A 25 16.95 -54.88 6.56
N SER A 26 16.06 -55.63 7.22
CA SER A 26 14.90 -56.19 6.51
C SER A 26 14.12 -55.04 5.85
N ALA A 27 13.57 -55.24 4.65
CA ALA A 27 12.83 -54.21 3.90
C ALA A 27 11.72 -53.50 4.73
N SER A 28 11.23 -54.15 5.80
CA SER A 28 10.29 -53.58 6.77
C SER A 28 10.90 -52.50 7.68
N VAL A 29 12.17 -52.65 8.09
CA VAL A 29 12.88 -51.71 8.97
C VAL A 29 13.29 -50.45 8.18
N GLU A 30 13.75 -50.62 6.94
CA GLU A 30 14.06 -49.51 6.04
C GLU A 30 12.79 -48.69 5.71
N ALA A 31 11.66 -49.37 5.47
CA ALA A 31 10.38 -48.73 5.20
C ALA A 31 9.80 -47.95 6.41
N VAL A 32 10.09 -48.37 7.64
CA VAL A 32 9.73 -47.66 8.87
C VAL A 32 10.65 -46.46 9.09
N ARG A 33 11.97 -46.62 8.89
CA ARG A 33 12.94 -45.52 8.98
C ARG A 33 12.63 -44.41 7.98
N ASN A 34 12.31 -44.74 6.74
CA ASN A 34 11.98 -43.77 5.70
C ASN A 34 10.68 -43.02 6.03
N ALA A 35 9.64 -43.72 6.53
CA ALA A 35 8.40 -43.08 6.95
C ALA A 35 8.61 -42.10 8.13
N LYS A 36 9.46 -42.46 9.11
CA LYS A 36 9.82 -41.58 10.22
C LYS A 36 10.58 -40.34 9.75
N ALA A 37 11.47 -40.50 8.76
CA ALA A 37 12.15 -39.37 8.14
C ALA A 37 11.18 -38.42 7.43
N GLU A 38 10.19 -38.96 6.71
CA GLU A 38 9.12 -38.17 6.06
C GLU A 38 8.24 -37.42 7.08
N GLN A 39 7.90 -38.04 8.21
CA GLN A 39 7.15 -37.40 9.30
C GLN A 39 7.94 -36.25 9.95
N LEU A 40 9.21 -36.48 10.28
CA LEU A 40 10.08 -35.45 10.87
C LEU A 40 10.32 -34.29 9.91
N MET A 41 10.46 -34.59 8.61
CA MET A 41 10.57 -33.56 7.56
C MET A 41 9.29 -32.73 7.46
N SER A 42 8.11 -33.35 7.56
CA SER A 42 6.83 -32.65 7.52
C SER A 42 6.62 -31.75 8.75
N ILE A 43 7.00 -32.20 9.95
CA ILE A 43 6.99 -31.38 11.18
C ILE A 43 7.98 -30.20 11.06
N ALA A 44 9.14 -30.40 10.44
CA ALA A 44 10.08 -29.32 10.17
C ALA A 44 9.48 -28.29 9.18
N ASN A 45 8.77 -28.76 8.14
CA ASN A 45 8.10 -27.89 7.18
C ASN A 45 6.97 -27.06 7.85
N LEU A 46 6.19 -27.63 8.76
CA LEU A 46 5.19 -26.89 9.55
C LEU A 46 5.81 -25.78 10.40
N ASN A 47 6.96 -26.06 11.04
CA ASN A 47 7.69 -25.06 11.81
C ASN A 47 8.24 -23.93 10.92
N ASN A 48 8.82 -24.29 9.77
CA ASN A 48 9.37 -23.32 8.83
C ASN A 48 8.27 -22.41 8.26
N ALA A 49 7.14 -22.97 7.81
CA ALA A 49 6.02 -22.19 7.28
C ALA A 49 5.45 -21.22 8.34
N ASN A 50 5.32 -21.64 9.60
CA ASN A 50 4.89 -20.75 10.68
C ASN A 50 5.94 -19.65 10.98
N ALA A 51 7.23 -19.99 10.92
CA ALA A 51 8.31 -19.01 11.09
C ALA A 51 8.34 -17.98 9.95
N ASP A 52 8.09 -18.41 8.71
CA ASP A 52 7.99 -17.53 7.55
C ASP A 52 6.78 -16.58 7.67
N ALA A 53 5.61 -17.08 8.12
CA ALA A 53 4.45 -16.23 8.42
C ALA A 53 4.76 -15.18 9.49
N LYS A 54 5.43 -15.56 10.58
CA LYS A 54 5.88 -14.61 11.62
C LYS A 54 6.84 -13.57 11.06
N LYS A 55 7.78 -13.99 10.22
CA LYS A 55 8.77 -13.12 9.60
C LYS A 55 8.13 -12.10 8.66
N ALA A 56 7.10 -12.48 7.91
CA ALA A 56 6.34 -11.59 7.05
C ALA A 56 5.71 -10.44 7.85
N VAL A 57 5.05 -10.76 8.97
CA VAL A 57 4.47 -9.75 9.88
C VAL A 57 5.55 -8.82 10.43
N SER A 58 6.66 -9.38 10.94
CA SER A 58 7.77 -8.55 11.46
C SER A 58 8.41 -7.66 10.38
N ALA A 59 8.52 -8.13 9.15
CA ALA A 59 9.03 -7.32 8.03
C ALA A 59 8.08 -6.16 7.69
N ALA A 60 6.77 -6.43 7.65
CA ALA A 60 5.75 -5.41 7.44
C ALA A 60 5.77 -4.35 8.54
N GLU A 61 5.92 -4.74 9.81
CA GLU A 61 6.03 -3.82 10.94
C GLU A 61 7.27 -2.91 10.85
N VAL A 62 8.42 -3.46 10.45
CA VAL A 62 9.65 -2.69 10.27
C VAL A 62 9.47 -1.66 9.15
N ALA A 63 8.95 -2.09 8.01
CA ALA A 63 8.74 -1.21 6.87
C ALA A 63 7.67 -0.13 7.16
N LEU A 64 6.61 -0.46 7.89
CA LEU A 64 5.61 0.50 8.32
C LEU A 64 6.24 1.59 9.21
N LYS A 65 7.10 1.19 10.14
CA LYS A 65 7.80 2.13 11.03
C LYS A 65 8.75 3.04 10.25
N GLU A 66 9.39 2.54 9.20
CA GLU A 66 10.23 3.33 8.30
C GLU A 66 9.39 4.37 7.52
N ALA A 67 8.24 3.95 6.97
CA ALA A 67 7.31 4.83 6.27
C ALA A 67 6.74 5.92 7.19
N GLU A 68 6.31 5.56 8.41
CA GLU A 68 5.85 6.53 9.42
C GLU A 68 6.96 7.53 9.81
N ALA A 69 8.20 7.07 9.92
CA ALA A 69 9.34 7.92 10.25
C ALA A 69 9.63 8.92 9.13
N ALA A 70 9.56 8.48 7.87
CA ALA A 70 9.71 9.34 6.70
C ALA A 70 8.61 10.41 6.66
N TYR A 71 7.35 10.02 6.92
CA TYR A 71 6.23 10.96 6.98
C TYR A 71 6.37 11.98 8.12
N LYS A 72 6.72 11.53 9.34
CA LYS A 72 6.95 12.42 10.49
C LYS A 72 8.06 13.43 10.22
N LYS A 73 9.11 13.01 9.52
CA LYS A 73 10.19 13.89 9.09
C LYS A 73 9.67 14.96 8.12
N ALA A 74 8.91 14.57 7.09
CA ALA A 74 8.30 15.50 6.14
C ALA A 74 7.33 16.48 6.84
N GLN A 75 6.53 16.00 7.81
CA GLN A 75 5.65 16.85 8.61
C GLN A 75 6.42 17.87 9.46
N ALA A 76 7.53 17.46 10.10
CA ALA A 76 8.36 18.36 10.88
C ALA A 76 9.07 19.41 10.03
N GLU A 77 9.57 19.03 8.84
CA GLU A 77 10.17 19.94 7.87
C GLU A 77 9.14 20.96 7.35
N ALA A 78 7.89 20.53 7.12
CA ALA A 78 6.80 21.41 6.73
C ALA A 78 6.35 22.36 7.86
N ALA A 79 6.31 21.90 9.11
CA ALA A 79 5.95 22.75 10.25
C ALA A 79 7.01 23.82 10.57
N GLN A 80 8.28 23.59 10.18
CA GLN A 80 9.36 24.57 10.36
C GLN A 80 9.44 25.62 9.25
N ALA A 81 8.69 25.47 8.16
CA ALA A 81 8.72 26.37 7.02
C ALA A 81 7.28 26.81 6.65
N GLU A 82 6.93 28.07 6.94
CA GLU A 82 5.64 28.70 6.52
C GLU A 82 5.59 28.99 5.00
N ALA A 83 6.15 28.12 4.17
CA ALA A 83 6.15 28.27 2.71
C ALA A 83 5.22 27.24 2.07
N ASP A 84 4.33 27.68 1.18
CA ASP A 84 3.35 26.82 0.49
C ASP A 84 3.99 25.62 -0.25
N GLN A 85 5.25 25.75 -0.66
CA GLN A 85 6.05 24.67 -1.27
C GLN A 85 6.25 23.47 -0.33
N GLN A 86 6.35 23.71 0.98
CA GLN A 86 6.48 22.66 2.01
C GLN A 86 5.14 22.01 2.33
N LYS A 87 4.02 22.73 2.17
CA LYS A 87 2.67 22.14 2.27
C LYS A 87 2.40 21.15 1.13
N LEU A 88 2.81 21.48 -0.09
CA LEU A 88 2.75 20.55 -1.24
C LEU A 88 3.64 19.31 -1.04
N LEU A 89 4.84 19.48 -0.47
CA LEU A 89 5.71 18.35 -0.13
C LEU A 89 5.09 17.47 0.95
N LEU A 90 4.37 18.05 1.91
CA LEU A 90 3.63 17.31 2.93
C LEU A 90 2.45 16.52 2.35
N GLU A 91 1.70 17.11 1.42
CA GLU A 91 0.61 16.41 0.69
C GLU A 91 1.16 15.27 -0.16
N LYS A 92 2.28 15.47 -0.87
CA LYS A 92 3.00 14.39 -1.57
C LYS A 92 3.49 13.32 -0.61
N ALA A 93 4.01 13.69 0.55
CA ALA A 93 4.43 12.74 1.57
C ALA A 93 3.25 11.96 2.17
N GLN A 94 2.07 12.59 2.35
CA GLN A 94 0.83 11.90 2.73
C GLN A 94 0.41 10.88 1.67
N ALA A 95 0.38 11.27 0.40
CA ALA A 95 0.00 10.38 -0.70
C ALA A 95 0.99 9.20 -0.86
N THR A 96 2.30 9.47 -0.74
CA THR A 96 3.32 8.43 -0.73
C THR A 96 3.15 7.48 0.45
N LEU A 97 2.92 8.00 1.66
CA LEU A 97 2.65 7.17 2.83
C LEU A 97 1.40 6.30 2.64
N GLU A 98 0.33 6.85 2.08
CA GLU A 98 -0.89 6.10 1.81
C GLU A 98 -0.63 4.93 0.85
N MET A 99 0.10 5.17 -0.25
CA MET A 99 0.51 4.12 -1.19
C MET A 99 1.43 3.08 -0.54
N GLU A 100 2.41 3.51 0.26
CA GLU A 100 3.35 2.61 0.94
C GLU A 100 2.64 1.73 1.97
N ILE A 101 1.76 2.30 2.81
CA ILE A 101 0.97 1.53 3.78
C ILE A 101 0.10 0.50 3.06
N GLU A 102 -0.54 0.86 1.96
CA GLU A 102 -1.41 -0.07 1.22
C GLU A 102 -0.58 -1.18 0.53
N ALA A 103 0.56 -0.84 -0.06
CA ALA A 103 1.48 -1.83 -0.63
C ALA A 103 2.03 -2.80 0.43
N LEU A 104 2.38 -2.28 1.61
CA LEU A 104 2.84 -3.09 2.74
C LEU A 104 1.76 -4.04 3.26
N LYS A 105 0.52 -3.57 3.35
CA LYS A 105 -0.63 -4.41 3.70
C LYS A 105 -0.77 -5.57 2.72
N LEU A 106 -0.78 -5.28 1.41
CA LEU A 106 -0.91 -6.29 0.36
C LEU A 106 0.25 -7.29 0.35
N GLN A 107 1.48 -6.82 0.54
CA GLN A 107 2.65 -7.68 0.61
C GLN A 107 2.55 -8.62 1.83
N ALA A 108 2.20 -8.07 2.99
CA ALA A 108 2.03 -8.85 4.21
C ALA A 108 0.94 -9.92 4.04
N GLU A 109 -0.23 -9.55 3.51
CA GLU A 109 -1.33 -10.50 3.25
C GLU A 109 -0.94 -11.58 2.24
N ALA A 110 -0.23 -11.22 1.17
CA ALA A 110 0.25 -12.17 0.16
C ALA A 110 1.26 -13.17 0.76
N GLU A 111 2.21 -12.70 1.57
CA GLU A 111 3.19 -13.54 2.25
C GLU A 111 2.52 -14.45 3.31
N LEU A 112 1.54 -13.94 4.05
CA LEU A 112 0.75 -14.72 5.02
C LEU A 112 -0.06 -15.81 4.30
N ASN A 113 -0.67 -15.49 3.16
CA ASN A 113 -1.42 -16.46 2.36
C ASN A 113 -0.50 -17.52 1.72
N ALA A 114 0.68 -17.14 1.27
CA ALA A 114 1.69 -18.08 0.77
C ALA A 114 2.14 -19.04 1.89
N ALA A 115 2.39 -18.52 3.10
CA ALA A 115 2.73 -19.33 4.25
C ALA A 115 1.58 -20.26 4.67
N LYS A 116 0.33 -19.79 4.63
CA LYS A 116 -0.87 -20.63 4.84
C LYS A 116 -0.94 -21.77 3.82
N ALA A 117 -0.66 -21.52 2.55
CA ALA A 117 -0.67 -22.56 1.51
C ALA A 117 0.44 -23.61 1.72
N GLN A 118 1.66 -23.17 2.06
CA GLN A 118 2.75 -24.08 2.40
C GLN A 118 2.45 -24.92 3.64
N LEU A 119 1.76 -24.33 4.61
CA LEU A 119 1.32 -25.01 5.82
C LEU A 119 0.30 -26.10 5.50
N GLU A 120 -0.74 -25.80 4.71
CA GLU A 120 -1.74 -26.80 4.28
C GLU A 120 -1.09 -27.97 3.53
N GLN A 121 -0.07 -27.70 2.71
CA GLN A 121 0.71 -28.75 2.06
C GLN A 121 1.50 -29.59 3.07
N ALA A 122 2.21 -28.96 4.01
CA ALA A 122 2.98 -29.66 5.05
C ALA A 122 2.09 -30.51 5.97
N LYS A 123 0.85 -30.08 6.22
CA LYS A 123 -0.17 -30.86 6.93
C LYS A 123 -0.58 -32.09 6.14
N ALA A 124 -0.91 -31.93 4.86
CA ALA A 124 -1.28 -33.04 3.99
C ALA A 124 -0.16 -34.10 3.92
N ASP A 125 1.08 -33.66 3.83
CA ASP A 125 2.27 -34.53 3.82
C ASP A 125 2.43 -35.28 5.16
N LEU A 126 2.23 -34.60 6.30
CA LEU A 126 2.27 -35.22 7.62
C LEU A 126 1.15 -36.26 7.78
N ILE A 127 -0.08 -35.94 7.37
CA ILE A 127 -1.23 -36.84 7.45
C ILE A 127 -1.02 -38.09 6.57
N ALA A 128 -0.47 -37.92 5.36
CA ALA A 128 -0.12 -39.02 4.47
C ALA A 128 0.97 -39.93 5.09
N ALA A 129 1.92 -39.34 5.81
CA ALA A 129 3.00 -40.06 6.48
C ALA A 129 2.55 -40.83 7.75
N LEU A 130 1.31 -40.65 8.23
CA LEU A 130 0.78 -41.33 9.44
C LEU A 130 0.26 -42.76 9.20
N ASP A 131 0.45 -43.34 8.02
CA ASP A 131 -0.13 -44.66 7.69
C ASP A 131 0.61 -45.89 8.26
N LYS A 132 1.73 -45.68 8.96
CA LYS A 132 2.59 -46.78 9.49
C LYS A 132 2.80 -46.79 11.01
N VAL A 133 2.13 -45.91 11.75
CA VAL A 133 2.14 -45.89 13.23
C VAL A 133 1.00 -46.74 13.80
N ASP A 134 1.12 -47.17 15.05
CA ASP A 134 0.03 -47.90 15.70
C ASP A 134 -1.24 -47.03 15.82
N GLN A 135 -2.40 -47.67 15.92
CA GLN A 135 -3.68 -46.97 15.87
C GLN A 135 -3.88 -45.97 17.03
N ALA A 136 -3.26 -46.21 18.19
CA ALA A 136 -3.36 -45.34 19.36
C ALA A 136 -2.43 -44.12 19.24
N GLU A 137 -1.20 -44.30 18.77
CA GLU A 137 -0.27 -43.21 18.46
C GLU A 137 -0.75 -42.38 17.28
N LYS A 138 -1.28 -43.02 16.22
CA LYS A 138 -1.93 -42.33 15.10
C LYS A 138 -3.05 -41.42 15.58
N LYS A 139 -3.87 -41.91 16.50
CA LYS A 139 -4.96 -41.12 17.10
C LYS A 139 -4.40 -39.95 17.90
N ARG A 140 -3.42 -40.19 18.76
CA ARG A 140 -2.83 -39.14 19.61
C ARG A 140 -2.11 -38.05 18.82
N ILE A 141 -1.40 -38.41 17.75
CA ILE A 141 -0.76 -37.45 16.85
C ILE A 141 -1.82 -36.64 16.09
N LYS A 142 -2.90 -37.28 15.61
CA LYS A 142 -4.02 -36.55 14.99
C LYS A 142 -4.71 -35.59 15.97
N ASP A 143 -4.92 -36.01 17.22
CA ASP A 143 -5.56 -35.16 18.24
C ASP A 143 -4.70 -33.92 18.57
N LEU A 144 -3.37 -34.09 18.69
CA LEU A 144 -2.45 -32.97 18.90
C LEU A 144 -2.33 -32.08 17.66
N LEU A 145 -2.34 -32.67 16.47
CA LEU A 145 -2.31 -31.94 15.21
C LEU A 145 -3.57 -31.08 15.06
N GLY A 146 -4.76 -31.61 15.36
CA GLY A 146 -6.00 -30.83 15.35
C GLY A 146 -5.96 -29.62 16.30
N LYS A 147 -5.41 -29.77 17.50
CA LYS A 147 -5.20 -28.65 18.44
C LYS A 147 -4.20 -27.62 17.93
N ALA A 148 -3.10 -28.09 17.33
CA ALA A 148 -2.12 -27.23 16.70
C ALA A 148 -2.71 -26.48 15.50
N GLU A 149 -3.58 -27.13 14.73
CA GLU A 149 -4.27 -26.55 13.57
C GLU A 149 -5.24 -25.44 13.96
N GLU A 150 -6.09 -25.69 14.96
CA GLU A 150 -7.05 -24.71 15.48
C GLU A 150 -6.31 -23.46 16.01
N LEU A 151 -5.36 -23.68 16.93
CA LEU A 151 -4.58 -22.58 17.52
C LEU A 151 -3.76 -21.80 16.48
N LEU A 152 -3.27 -22.47 15.44
CA LEU A 152 -2.53 -21.80 14.38
C LEU A 152 -3.45 -20.99 13.44
N GLY A 153 -4.69 -21.43 13.27
CA GLY A 153 -5.74 -20.63 12.63
C GLY A 153 -5.86 -19.30 13.33
N ASP A 154 -6.07 -19.34 14.65
CA ASP A 154 -6.19 -18.16 15.51
C ASP A 154 -4.93 -17.27 15.43
N ILE A 155 -3.73 -17.84 15.56
CA ILE A 155 -2.46 -17.09 15.45
C ILE A 155 -2.35 -16.36 14.11
N ASN A 156 -2.74 -17.00 13.01
CA ASN A 156 -2.62 -16.37 11.69
C ASN A 156 -3.69 -15.31 11.44
N GLU A 157 -4.87 -15.44 12.03
CA GLU A 157 -5.88 -14.38 12.05
C GLU A 157 -5.40 -13.20 12.89
N GLU A 158 -4.92 -13.44 14.11
CA GLU A 158 -4.36 -12.42 15.01
C GLU A 158 -3.20 -11.65 14.36
N ARG A 159 -2.31 -12.34 13.64
CA ARG A 159 -1.23 -11.72 12.86
C ARG A 159 -1.75 -10.79 11.76
N SER A 160 -2.78 -11.23 11.03
CA SER A 160 -3.41 -10.43 9.98
C SER A 160 -4.09 -9.18 10.56
N SER A 161 -4.81 -9.35 11.66
CA SER A 161 -5.44 -8.25 12.41
C SER A 161 -4.40 -7.29 12.97
N LEU A 162 -3.25 -7.78 13.45
CA LEU A 162 -2.17 -6.93 13.98
C LEU A 162 -1.58 -6.02 12.90
N VAL A 163 -1.32 -6.55 11.70
CA VAL A 163 -0.85 -5.75 10.55
C VAL A 163 -1.88 -4.68 10.21
N THR A 164 -3.16 -5.06 10.15
CA THR A 164 -4.25 -4.13 9.84
C THR A 164 -4.38 -3.02 10.88
N ALA A 165 -4.42 -3.37 12.17
CA ALA A 165 -4.54 -2.41 13.26
C ALA A 165 -3.36 -1.43 13.32
N LYS A 166 -2.13 -1.90 13.06
CA LYS A 166 -0.94 -1.04 12.96
C LYS A 166 -1.00 -0.10 11.75
N ASN A 167 -1.44 -0.58 10.60
CA ASN A 167 -1.65 0.25 9.42
C ASN A 167 -2.73 1.32 9.66
N ASP A 168 -3.85 0.97 10.28
CA ASP A 168 -4.92 1.92 10.64
C ASP A 168 -4.42 2.98 11.63
N LEU A 169 -3.61 2.57 12.63
CA LEU A 169 -3.00 3.51 13.57
C LEU A 169 -2.07 4.50 12.84
N ALA A 170 -1.28 4.04 11.88
CA ALA A 170 -0.43 4.90 11.06
C ALA A 170 -1.26 5.87 10.21
N LYS A 171 -2.32 5.38 9.55
CA LYS A 171 -3.27 6.21 8.78
C LYS A 171 -3.97 7.25 9.67
N LEU A 172 -4.42 6.86 10.87
CA LEU A 172 -5.01 7.78 11.86
C LEU A 172 -4.02 8.87 12.27
N ASN A 173 -2.79 8.49 12.60
CA ASN A 173 -1.73 9.42 13.01
C ASN A 173 -1.45 10.44 11.91
N ALA A 174 -1.39 9.99 10.65
CA ALA A 174 -1.21 10.82 9.47
C ALA A 174 -2.46 11.61 9.04
N GLY A 175 -3.62 11.38 9.66
CA GLY A 175 -4.87 12.03 9.29
C GLY A 175 -5.43 11.55 7.94
N LEU A 176 -4.98 10.39 7.45
CA LEU A 176 -5.45 9.75 6.23
C LEU A 176 -6.80 9.06 6.43
N ILE A 177 -7.11 8.68 7.66
CA ILE A 177 -8.45 8.19 8.07
C ILE A 177 -8.94 8.95 9.28
N THR A 178 -10.25 9.05 9.41
CA THR A 178 -10.96 9.77 10.46
C THR A 178 -11.38 8.85 11.61
N ALA A 179 -11.64 9.45 12.77
CA ALA A 179 -12.22 8.73 13.91
C ALA A 179 -13.58 8.09 13.58
N GLU A 180 -14.36 8.74 12.72
CA GLU A 180 -15.64 8.21 12.25
C GLU A 180 -15.48 6.96 11.38
N GLU A 181 -14.50 6.97 10.46
CA GLU A 181 -14.18 5.80 9.63
C GLU A 181 -13.74 4.62 10.48
N VAL A 182 -12.82 4.84 11.42
CA VAL A 182 -12.34 3.78 12.33
C VAL A 182 -13.49 3.21 13.17
N ARG A 183 -14.32 4.06 13.77
CA ARG A 183 -15.51 3.62 14.51
C ARG A 183 -16.38 2.71 13.66
N LYS A 184 -16.73 3.16 12.46
CA LYS A 184 -17.61 2.41 11.56
C LYS A 184 -16.96 1.10 11.11
N GLN A 185 -15.65 1.07 10.87
CA GLN A 185 -14.91 -0.13 10.48
C GLN A 185 -14.91 -1.16 11.61
N THR A 186 -14.61 -0.74 12.83
CA THR A 186 -14.66 -1.63 14.01
C THR A 186 -16.07 -2.19 14.21
N ILE A 187 -17.12 -1.37 14.08
CA ILE A 187 -18.50 -1.85 14.20
C ILE A 187 -18.82 -2.86 13.09
N ALA A 188 -18.42 -2.58 11.85
CA ALA A 188 -18.64 -3.48 10.71
C ALA A 188 -18.02 -4.87 10.92
N GLU A 189 -16.76 -4.91 11.35
CA GLU A 189 -16.03 -6.16 11.60
C GLU A 189 -16.68 -6.99 12.72
N GLN A 190 -17.09 -6.33 13.81
CA GLN A 190 -17.74 -7.03 14.92
C GLN A 190 -19.16 -7.52 14.57
N GLU A 191 -19.89 -6.78 13.71
CA GLU A 191 -21.17 -7.25 13.18
C GLU A 191 -21.01 -8.48 12.27
N GLU A 192 -19.90 -8.59 11.51
CA GLU A 192 -19.58 -9.79 10.72
C GLU A 192 -19.24 -11.01 11.61
N ILE A 193 -18.46 -10.80 12.67
CA ILE A 193 -18.17 -11.84 13.68
C ILE A 193 -19.48 -12.32 14.30
N LYS A 194 -20.35 -11.38 14.68
CA LYS A 194 -21.67 -11.69 15.25
C LYS A 194 -22.55 -12.45 14.27
N ALA A 195 -22.60 -12.04 13.01
CA ALA A 195 -23.31 -12.73 11.94
C ALA A 195 -22.85 -14.19 11.81
N THR A 196 -21.54 -14.43 11.76
CA THR A 196 -20.95 -15.77 11.69
C THR A 196 -21.33 -16.63 12.90
N ALA A 197 -21.21 -16.08 14.11
CA ALA A 197 -21.59 -16.79 15.34
C ALA A 197 -23.09 -17.14 15.38
N GLN A 198 -23.95 -16.22 14.91
CA GLN A 198 -25.40 -16.44 14.83
C GLN A 198 -25.76 -17.57 13.84
N ALA A 199 -25.08 -17.60 12.69
CA ALA A 199 -25.23 -18.64 11.68
C ALA A 199 -24.79 -20.00 12.21
N LEU A 200 -23.65 -20.06 12.91
CA LEU A 200 -23.13 -21.30 13.48
C LEU A 200 -24.01 -21.86 14.59
N ILE A 201 -24.58 -21.01 15.46
CA ILE A 201 -25.58 -21.46 16.44
C ILE A 201 -26.75 -22.15 15.71
N THR A 202 -27.25 -21.52 14.65
CA THR A 202 -28.35 -22.09 13.84
C THR A 202 -27.96 -23.42 13.21
N GLU A 203 -26.74 -23.57 12.70
CA GLU A 203 -26.26 -24.85 12.17
C GLU A 203 -26.10 -25.91 13.27
N TYR A 204 -25.44 -25.59 14.38
CA TYR A 204 -25.24 -26.53 15.49
C TYR A 204 -26.54 -27.02 16.10
N GLU A 205 -27.56 -26.18 16.19
CA GLU A 205 -28.89 -26.56 16.68
C GLU A 205 -29.52 -27.67 15.82
N LYS A 206 -29.30 -27.68 14.50
CA LYS A 206 -29.81 -28.73 13.59
C LYS A 206 -29.23 -30.11 13.91
N TYR A 207 -27.97 -30.17 14.32
CA TYR A 207 -27.26 -31.43 14.59
C TYR A 207 -27.25 -31.82 16.07
N SER A 208 -27.76 -30.96 16.97
CA SER A 208 -27.72 -31.13 18.43
C SER A 208 -28.33 -32.42 18.99
N GLN A 209 -29.14 -33.12 18.19
CA GLN A 209 -29.79 -34.39 18.56
C GLN A 209 -29.14 -35.62 17.91
N GLU A 210 -28.10 -35.46 17.10
CA GLU A 210 -27.44 -36.56 16.40
C GLU A 210 -26.44 -37.32 17.30
N ASP A 211 -26.32 -38.62 17.08
CA ASP A 211 -25.32 -39.45 17.74
C ASP A 211 -23.96 -39.40 17.01
N LYS A 212 -22.93 -39.98 17.65
CA LYS A 212 -21.57 -40.03 17.12
C LYS A 212 -21.47 -40.57 15.69
N ALA A 213 -22.21 -41.63 15.36
CA ALA A 213 -22.10 -42.28 14.06
C ALA A 213 -22.74 -41.41 12.96
N ASN A 214 -23.78 -40.66 13.30
CA ASN A 214 -24.40 -39.70 12.40
C ASN A 214 -23.54 -38.43 12.22
N ALA A 215 -22.85 -37.98 13.29
CA ALA A 215 -21.89 -36.87 13.21
C ALA A 215 -20.73 -37.14 12.23
N GLU A 216 -20.21 -38.38 12.18
CA GLU A 216 -19.17 -38.76 11.19
C GLU A 216 -19.66 -38.66 9.74
N ALA A 217 -20.93 -38.99 9.47
CA ALA A 217 -21.53 -38.88 8.15
C ALA A 217 -21.79 -37.41 7.78
N ALA A 218 -22.33 -36.64 8.72
CA ALA A 218 -22.56 -35.20 8.58
C ALA A 218 -21.24 -34.44 8.32
N ALA A 219 -20.16 -34.78 9.02
CA ALA A 219 -18.83 -34.20 8.80
C ALA A 219 -18.32 -34.40 7.36
N LYS A 220 -18.50 -35.60 6.79
CA LYS A 220 -18.08 -35.89 5.40
C LYS A 220 -18.89 -35.07 4.37
N GLU A 221 -20.19 -34.92 4.61
CA GLU A 221 -21.05 -34.09 3.77
C GLU A 221 -20.65 -32.60 3.88
N ALA A 222 -20.47 -32.12 5.10
CA ALA A 222 -20.02 -30.76 5.40
C ALA A 222 -18.67 -30.44 4.73
N ASN A 223 -17.70 -31.37 4.79
CA ASN A 223 -16.41 -31.21 4.14
C ASN A 223 -16.54 -31.15 2.61
N SER A 224 -17.45 -31.93 2.01
CA SER A 224 -17.70 -31.87 0.56
C SER A 224 -18.29 -30.51 0.15
N LYS A 225 -19.21 -29.96 0.95
CA LYS A 225 -19.75 -28.60 0.77
C LYS A 225 -18.66 -27.53 0.97
N LYS A 226 -17.80 -27.67 1.98
CA LYS A 226 -16.65 -26.79 2.24
C LYS A 226 -15.73 -26.68 1.03
N ILE A 227 -15.38 -27.80 0.40
CA ILE A 227 -14.53 -27.81 -0.81
C ILE A 227 -15.22 -27.09 -1.98
N ALA A 228 -16.52 -27.29 -2.17
CA ALA A 228 -17.26 -26.62 -3.23
C ALA A 228 -17.34 -25.09 -3.01
N LEU A 229 -17.63 -24.66 -1.77
CA LEU A 229 -17.65 -23.26 -1.39
C LEU A 229 -16.26 -22.62 -1.47
N GLY A 230 -15.19 -23.36 -1.17
CA GLY A 230 -13.81 -22.87 -1.28
C GLY A 230 -13.48 -22.40 -2.70
N LYS A 231 -13.91 -23.15 -3.72
CA LYS A 231 -13.73 -22.77 -5.13
C LYS A 231 -14.51 -21.51 -5.50
N ILE A 232 -15.75 -21.39 -5.01
CA ILE A 232 -16.57 -20.19 -5.24
C ILE A 232 -15.93 -18.97 -4.58
N ARG A 233 -15.47 -19.11 -3.33
CA ARG A 233 -14.75 -18.06 -2.61
C ARG A 233 -13.51 -17.60 -3.37
N GLU A 234 -12.70 -18.52 -3.89
CA GLU A 234 -11.50 -18.19 -4.68
C GLU A 234 -11.82 -17.46 -5.99
N GLU A 235 -12.87 -17.89 -6.70
CA GLU A 235 -13.37 -17.20 -7.89
C GLU A 235 -13.77 -15.75 -7.57
N LYS A 236 -14.54 -15.55 -6.49
CA LYS A 236 -14.98 -14.21 -6.09
C LYS A 236 -13.84 -13.34 -5.56
N ASN A 237 -12.88 -13.92 -4.85
CA ASN A 237 -11.66 -13.22 -4.43
C ASN A 237 -10.88 -12.70 -5.64
N THR A 238 -10.73 -13.54 -6.67
CA THR A 238 -10.04 -13.17 -7.91
C THR A 238 -10.75 -11.98 -8.59
N ALA A 239 -12.08 -12.00 -8.64
CA ALA A 239 -12.86 -10.89 -9.18
C ALA A 239 -12.70 -9.59 -8.37
N SER A 240 -12.68 -9.66 -7.02
CA SER A 240 -12.37 -8.52 -6.14
C SER A 240 -11.01 -7.92 -6.44
N ILE A 241 -9.97 -8.76 -6.58
CA ILE A 241 -8.61 -8.30 -6.86
C ILE A 241 -8.56 -7.56 -8.21
N ILE A 242 -9.22 -8.09 -9.24
CA ILE A 242 -9.29 -7.45 -10.56
C ILE A 242 -10.00 -6.09 -10.46
N ALA A 243 -11.17 -6.03 -9.82
CA ALA A 243 -11.91 -4.79 -9.66
C ALA A 243 -11.12 -3.74 -8.86
N ASN A 244 -10.33 -4.17 -7.88
CA ASN A 244 -9.46 -3.29 -7.10
C ASN A 244 -8.33 -2.68 -7.96
N ASN A 245 -7.74 -3.48 -8.86
CA ASN A 245 -6.74 -2.98 -9.81
C ASN A 245 -7.34 -1.98 -10.80
N ASP A 246 -8.56 -2.23 -11.27
CA ASP A 246 -9.29 -1.30 -12.15
C ASP A 246 -9.59 0.02 -11.43
N TYR A 247 -10.03 -0.04 -10.18
CA TYR A 247 -10.20 1.13 -9.31
C TYR A 247 -8.89 1.93 -9.16
N ASN A 248 -7.79 1.28 -8.80
CA ASN A 248 -6.49 1.94 -8.62
C ASN A 248 -6.03 2.62 -9.91
N THR A 249 -6.22 1.96 -11.05
CA THR A 249 -5.89 2.51 -12.37
C THR A 249 -6.75 3.74 -12.69
N ALA A 250 -8.06 3.66 -12.47
CA ALA A 250 -8.98 4.77 -12.73
C ALA A 250 -8.70 5.97 -11.81
N SER A 251 -8.41 5.70 -10.53
CA SER A 251 -8.07 6.73 -9.54
C SER A 251 -6.77 7.45 -9.91
N GLY A 252 -5.72 6.68 -10.23
CA GLY A 252 -4.44 7.23 -10.69
C GLY A 252 -4.57 8.06 -11.97
N ASN A 253 -5.38 7.61 -12.94
CA ASN A 253 -5.62 8.37 -14.16
C ASN A 253 -6.39 9.68 -13.90
N ALA A 254 -7.38 9.67 -13.01
CA ALA A 254 -8.15 10.86 -12.66
C ALA A 254 -7.30 11.90 -11.90
N PHE A 255 -6.39 11.45 -11.03
CA PHE A 255 -5.53 12.33 -10.24
C PHE A 255 -4.36 12.91 -11.05
N ASN A 256 -3.73 12.10 -11.91
CA ASN A 256 -2.54 12.51 -12.65
C ASN A 256 -2.82 13.12 -14.03
N CYS A 257 -4.08 13.45 -14.34
CA CYS A 257 -4.41 14.02 -15.65
C CYS A 257 -3.96 15.49 -15.76
N HIS A 258 -3.83 15.96 -17.00
CA HIS A 258 -3.36 17.30 -17.33
C HIS A 258 -4.19 18.40 -16.65
N PHE A 259 -5.51 18.24 -16.57
CA PHE A 259 -6.41 19.18 -15.89
C PHE A 259 -6.05 19.37 -14.41
N VAL A 260 -5.83 18.27 -13.67
CA VAL A 260 -5.49 18.35 -12.24
C VAL A 260 -4.07 18.90 -12.04
N GLN A 261 -3.12 18.51 -12.89
CA GLN A 261 -1.76 19.05 -12.85
C GLN A 261 -1.74 20.57 -13.05
N ALA A 262 -2.47 21.08 -14.05
CA ALA A 262 -2.58 22.51 -14.30
C ALA A 262 -3.17 23.27 -13.08
N LEU A 263 -4.20 22.73 -12.44
CA LEU A 263 -4.76 23.30 -11.21
C LEU A 263 -3.74 23.33 -10.06
N GLN A 264 -2.95 22.28 -9.91
CA GLN A 264 -1.91 22.20 -8.88
C GLN A 264 -0.77 23.20 -9.16
N ASP A 265 -0.37 23.37 -10.42
CA ASP A 265 0.67 24.31 -10.84
C ASP A 265 0.24 25.78 -10.61
N MET A 266 -1.02 26.11 -10.90
CA MET A 266 -1.61 27.42 -10.58
C MET A 266 -1.65 27.68 -9.06
N GLY A 267 -1.84 26.62 -8.27
CA GLY A 267 -1.90 26.67 -6.81
C GLY A 267 -3.32 26.64 -6.23
N SER A 268 -3.40 26.31 -4.93
CA SER A 268 -4.66 25.98 -4.23
C SER A 268 -5.74 27.07 -4.19
N ASN A 269 -5.42 28.33 -4.52
CA ASN A 269 -6.40 29.41 -4.58
C ASN A 269 -7.33 29.29 -5.80
N TYR A 270 -6.92 28.57 -6.84
CA TYR A 270 -7.60 28.53 -8.14
C TYR A 270 -8.50 27.31 -8.33
N TYR A 271 -8.67 26.48 -7.30
CA TYR A 271 -9.59 25.36 -7.32
C TYR A 271 -10.15 25.04 -5.95
N THR A 272 -11.19 24.22 -5.95
CA THR A 272 -11.72 23.57 -4.75
C THR A 272 -11.68 22.06 -4.92
N VAL A 273 -11.59 21.34 -3.81
CA VAL A 273 -11.67 19.87 -3.80
C VAL A 273 -13.00 19.48 -3.17
N GLU A 274 -13.86 18.85 -3.97
CA GLU A 274 -15.08 18.20 -3.52
C GLU A 274 -14.72 16.79 -3.03
N TYR A 275 -15.02 16.49 -1.78
CA TYR A 275 -14.77 15.17 -1.18
C TYR A 275 -16.05 14.35 -1.21
N VAL A 276 -16.00 13.21 -1.90
CA VAL A 276 -17.00 12.15 -1.74
C VAL A 276 -16.45 11.18 -0.72
N ASN A 277 -17.04 11.16 0.47
CA ASN A 277 -16.56 10.32 1.57
C ASN A 277 -16.88 8.85 1.32
N SER A 278 -16.02 7.98 1.85
CA SER A 278 -16.30 6.55 1.91
C SER A 278 -17.56 6.27 2.72
N GLU A 279 -18.35 5.29 2.28
CA GLU A 279 -19.58 4.89 2.96
C GLU A 279 -19.63 3.38 3.23
N SER A 280 -20.20 3.00 4.38
CA SER A 280 -20.49 1.60 4.68
C SER A 280 -21.78 1.20 3.98
N VAL A 281 -21.74 0.06 3.30
CA VAL A 281 -22.86 -0.55 2.58
C VAL A 281 -23.14 -1.90 3.20
N SER A 282 -24.32 -2.05 3.82
CA SER A 282 -24.79 -3.32 4.35
C SER A 282 -25.39 -4.19 3.25
N TYR A 283 -25.18 -5.49 3.33
CA TYR A 283 -25.76 -6.48 2.44
C TYR A 283 -26.25 -7.70 3.24
N THR A 284 -27.15 -8.49 2.63
CA THR A 284 -27.68 -9.70 3.25
C THR A 284 -26.96 -10.94 2.74
N ASN A 285 -26.45 -11.75 3.67
CA ASN A 285 -25.88 -13.07 3.43
C ASN A 285 -26.97 -14.10 3.09
N ASP A 286 -26.56 -15.26 2.57
CA ASP A 286 -27.51 -16.31 2.16
C ASP A 286 -28.28 -16.93 3.34
N ASP A 287 -27.73 -16.84 4.55
CA ASP A 287 -28.36 -17.26 5.81
C ASP A 287 -29.18 -16.15 6.50
N ALA A 288 -29.45 -15.05 5.78
CA ALA A 288 -30.16 -13.87 6.25
C ALA A 288 -29.46 -13.05 7.35
N THR A 289 -28.20 -13.35 7.67
CA THR A 289 -27.36 -12.46 8.47
C THR A 289 -26.91 -11.24 7.65
N THR A 290 -26.37 -10.22 8.33
CA THR A 290 -25.93 -8.97 7.68
C THR A 290 -24.42 -8.97 7.55
N GLY A 291 -23.92 -8.66 6.36
CA GLY A 291 -22.53 -8.29 6.11
C GLY A 291 -22.40 -6.80 5.81
N GLN A 292 -21.17 -6.29 5.87
CA GLN A 292 -20.85 -4.91 5.52
C GLN A 292 -19.62 -4.85 4.62
N VAL A 293 -19.61 -3.91 3.67
CA VAL A 293 -18.43 -3.55 2.88
C VAL A 293 -18.32 -2.03 2.80
N TRP A 294 -17.13 -1.54 2.46
CA TRP A 294 -16.86 -0.14 2.28
C TRP A 294 -16.85 0.24 0.80
N LYS A 295 -17.64 1.25 0.46
CA LYS A 295 -17.54 1.94 -0.82
C LYS A 295 -16.48 3.02 -0.71
N ASN A 296 -15.47 2.97 -1.57
CA ASN A 296 -14.37 3.95 -1.57
C ASN A 296 -14.89 5.35 -1.92
N GLY A 297 -14.41 6.33 -1.15
CA GLY A 297 -14.54 7.75 -1.49
C GLY A 297 -13.59 8.17 -2.62
N TYR A 298 -13.74 9.41 -3.08
CA TYR A 298 -12.83 10.02 -4.03
C TYR A 298 -12.87 11.55 -3.96
N GLN A 299 -11.84 12.18 -4.54
CA GLN A 299 -11.72 13.63 -4.64
C GLN A 299 -12.06 14.10 -6.05
N LYS A 300 -12.75 15.23 -6.14
CA LYS A 300 -13.05 15.91 -7.41
C LYS A 300 -12.58 17.36 -7.36
N TYR A 301 -11.74 17.73 -8.32
CA TYR A 301 -11.17 19.05 -8.47
C TYR A 301 -12.10 19.92 -9.31
N VAL A 302 -12.43 21.10 -8.80
CA VAL A 302 -13.30 22.06 -9.48
C VAL A 302 -12.55 23.37 -9.63
N ALA A 303 -12.27 23.76 -10.87
CA ALA A 303 -11.58 24.98 -11.21
C ALA A 303 -12.40 26.22 -10.83
N ASN A 304 -11.76 27.22 -10.24
CA ASN A 304 -12.32 28.55 -10.04
C ASN A 304 -12.06 29.40 -11.30
N VAL A 305 -12.84 29.13 -12.35
CA VAL A 305 -12.66 29.74 -13.68
C VAL A 305 -12.72 31.28 -13.62
N ASP A 306 -13.57 31.84 -12.76
CA ASP A 306 -13.69 33.29 -12.61
C ASP A 306 -12.39 33.92 -12.10
N LEU A 307 -11.75 33.31 -11.11
CA LEU A 307 -10.48 33.81 -10.55
C LEU A 307 -9.33 33.67 -11.57
N ILE A 308 -9.27 32.54 -12.29
CA ILE A 308 -8.28 32.31 -13.35
C ILE A 308 -8.45 33.37 -14.46
N GLN A 309 -9.68 33.69 -14.85
CA GLN A 309 -9.95 34.74 -15.84
C GLN A 309 -9.61 36.14 -15.34
N GLU A 310 -9.74 36.42 -14.04
CA GLU A 310 -9.27 37.69 -13.46
C GLU A 310 -7.73 37.82 -13.53
N GLU A 311 -6.98 36.73 -13.36
CA GLU A 311 -5.53 36.75 -13.57
C GLU A 311 -5.18 37.06 -15.02
N VAL A 312 -5.83 36.43 -16.00
CA VAL A 312 -5.63 36.77 -17.43
C VAL A 312 -5.86 38.26 -17.68
N LYS A 313 -6.91 38.85 -17.10
CA LYS A 313 -7.16 40.31 -17.21
C LYS A 313 -6.06 41.12 -16.54
N SER A 314 -5.55 40.69 -15.40
CA SER A 314 -4.45 41.33 -14.67
C SER A 314 -3.17 41.36 -15.51
N TYR A 315 -2.75 40.21 -16.03
CA TYR A 315 -1.57 40.10 -16.89
C TYR A 315 -1.73 40.86 -18.22
N SER A 316 -2.92 40.84 -18.82
CA SER A 316 -3.21 41.64 -20.03
C SER A 316 -3.04 43.14 -19.78
N ARG A 317 -3.50 43.65 -18.63
CA ARG A 317 -3.27 45.06 -18.23
C ARG A 317 -1.80 45.33 -17.98
N GLY A 318 -1.09 44.41 -17.34
CA GLY A 318 0.36 44.50 -17.10
C GLY A 318 1.15 44.62 -18.40
N LEU A 319 0.82 43.79 -19.41
CA LEU A 319 1.41 43.84 -20.73
C LEU A 319 1.19 45.20 -21.41
N ALA A 320 -0.05 45.70 -21.41
CA ALA A 320 -0.36 47.00 -22.00
C ALA A 320 0.43 48.16 -21.34
N VAL A 321 0.68 48.07 -20.03
CA VAL A 321 1.54 49.03 -19.32
C VAL A 321 3.01 48.90 -19.74
N ALA A 322 3.53 47.68 -19.87
CA ALA A 322 4.90 47.42 -20.32
C ALA A 322 5.12 47.91 -21.77
N GLU A 323 4.18 47.64 -22.67
CA GLU A 323 4.22 48.12 -24.06
C GLU A 323 4.25 49.64 -24.12
N LYS A 324 3.46 50.31 -23.25
CA LYS A 324 3.48 51.77 -23.14
C LYS A 324 4.84 52.27 -22.63
N LYS A 325 5.41 51.66 -21.60
CA LYS A 325 6.77 52.02 -21.12
C LYS A 325 7.81 51.88 -22.22
N LEU A 326 7.73 50.83 -23.03
CA LEU A 326 8.62 50.62 -24.17
C LEU A 326 8.45 51.73 -25.22
N ALA A 327 7.22 52.10 -25.55
CA ALA A 327 6.93 53.21 -26.45
C ALA A 327 7.46 54.55 -25.90
N ASP A 328 7.27 54.80 -24.61
CA ASP A 328 7.77 55.99 -23.91
C ASP A 328 9.31 56.02 -23.92
N ALA A 329 10.00 54.91 -23.61
CA ALA A 329 11.46 54.81 -23.64
C ALA A 329 12.03 55.06 -25.05
N LYS A 330 11.39 54.51 -26.09
CA LYS A 330 11.73 54.76 -27.51
C LYS A 330 11.50 56.23 -27.89
N SER A 331 10.46 56.86 -27.34
CA SER A 331 10.20 58.29 -27.52
C SER A 331 11.28 59.16 -26.85
N GLU A 332 11.67 58.84 -25.62
CA GLU A 332 12.70 59.58 -24.89
C GLU A 332 14.08 59.49 -25.58
N LEU A 333 14.47 58.33 -26.12
CA LEU A 333 15.67 58.23 -26.95
C LEU A 333 15.61 59.14 -28.18
N THR A 334 14.46 59.20 -28.85
CA THR A 334 14.24 60.08 -30.01
C THR A 334 14.43 61.54 -29.61
N LYS A 335 13.79 61.99 -28.52
CA LYS A 335 13.92 63.36 -27.99
C LYS A 335 15.36 63.67 -27.57
N ALA A 336 16.05 62.72 -26.93
CA ALA A 336 17.44 62.89 -26.51
C ALA A 336 18.37 63.17 -27.72
N LYS A 337 18.12 62.52 -28.86
CA LYS A 337 18.86 62.74 -30.12
C LYS A 337 18.57 64.09 -30.77
N GLU A 338 17.48 64.75 -30.43
CA GLU A 338 17.14 66.09 -30.93
C GLU A 338 17.80 67.21 -30.11
N THR A 339 18.30 66.91 -28.91
CA THR A 339 18.93 67.90 -28.03
C THR A 339 20.25 68.45 -28.59
N ASP A 340 20.58 69.69 -28.20
CA ASP A 340 21.86 70.31 -28.56
C ASP A 340 23.05 69.54 -27.96
N THR A 341 22.89 68.97 -26.77
CA THR A 341 23.91 68.12 -26.14
C THR A 341 24.31 66.95 -27.02
N TYR A 342 23.33 66.17 -27.51
CA TYR A 342 23.59 65.07 -28.44
C TYR A 342 24.23 65.56 -29.73
N LYS A 343 23.65 66.60 -30.35
CA LYS A 343 24.17 67.16 -31.62
C LYS A 343 25.62 67.62 -31.48
N ASN A 344 25.98 68.23 -30.35
CA ASN A 344 27.35 68.67 -30.06
C ASN A 344 28.30 67.47 -29.91
N TYR A 345 27.91 66.43 -29.16
CA TYR A 345 28.72 65.22 -29.03
C TYR A 345 28.87 64.47 -30.37
N ALA A 346 27.80 64.35 -31.16
CA ALA A 346 27.85 63.75 -32.49
C ALA A 346 28.73 64.55 -33.46
N LYS A 347 28.68 65.89 -33.39
CA LYS A 347 29.58 66.76 -34.15
C LYS A 347 31.03 66.58 -33.72
N ALA A 348 31.31 66.49 -32.42
CA ALA A 348 32.66 66.27 -31.90
C ALA A 348 33.27 64.95 -32.41
N VAL A 349 32.48 63.88 -32.48
CA VAL A 349 32.89 62.61 -33.11
C VAL A 349 33.24 62.81 -34.59
N THR A 350 32.36 63.49 -35.33
CA THR A 350 32.58 63.75 -36.77
C THR A 350 33.84 64.59 -37.03
N ASP A 351 34.05 65.64 -36.23
CA ASP A 351 35.23 66.51 -36.32
C ASP A 351 36.50 65.74 -35.95
N ALA A 352 36.47 64.90 -34.91
CA ALA A 352 37.61 64.08 -34.49
C ALA A 352 37.95 62.99 -35.54
N GLN A 353 36.94 62.37 -36.15
CA GLN A 353 37.12 61.41 -37.25
C GLN A 353 37.81 62.09 -38.43
N LYS A 354 37.35 63.29 -38.81
CA LYS A 354 37.97 64.07 -39.88
C LYS A 354 39.44 64.37 -39.59
N LYS A 355 39.79 64.78 -38.36
CA LYS A 355 41.19 64.99 -37.96
C LYS A 355 42.03 63.70 -38.08
N TYR A 356 41.46 62.56 -37.70
CA TYR A 356 42.14 61.27 -37.82
C TYR A 356 42.40 60.88 -39.28
N ASP A 357 41.43 61.13 -40.17
CA ASP A 357 41.55 60.86 -41.60
C ASP A 357 42.54 61.80 -42.31
N GLU A 358 42.65 63.05 -41.85
CA GLU A 358 43.55 64.08 -42.41
C GLU A 358 45.00 64.01 -41.87
N ALA A 359 45.26 63.24 -40.81
CA ALA A 359 46.58 63.12 -40.19
C ALA A 359 47.61 62.44 -41.12
N GLN A 360 48.80 63.04 -41.26
CA GLN A 360 49.81 62.59 -42.25
C GLN A 360 50.98 61.83 -41.62
N THR A 361 51.24 62.00 -40.33
CA THR A 361 52.33 61.32 -39.62
C THR A 361 51.81 60.30 -38.61
N GLY A 362 52.66 59.32 -38.26
CA GLY A 362 52.31 58.27 -37.29
C GLY A 362 51.90 58.83 -35.92
N THR A 363 52.60 59.86 -35.43
CA THR A 363 52.33 60.50 -34.14
C THR A 363 51.04 61.34 -34.15
N GLU A 364 50.78 62.10 -35.22
CA GLU A 364 49.52 62.84 -35.37
C GLU A 364 48.31 61.91 -35.44
N LYS A 365 48.47 60.77 -36.13
CA LYS A 365 47.41 59.77 -36.28
C LYS A 365 47.10 59.08 -34.95
N GLU A 366 48.11 58.82 -34.13
CA GLU A 366 47.95 58.24 -32.80
C GLU A 366 47.23 59.21 -31.85
N GLN A 367 47.57 60.51 -31.87
CA GLN A 367 46.89 61.52 -31.07
C GLN A 367 45.44 61.77 -31.53
N ALA A 368 45.19 61.81 -32.84
CA ALA A 368 43.84 61.95 -33.38
C ALA A 368 42.96 60.72 -33.09
N LEU A 369 43.56 59.52 -33.00
CA LEU A 369 42.84 58.31 -32.58
C LEU A 369 42.36 58.40 -31.13
N TYR A 370 43.20 58.89 -30.22
CA TYR A 370 42.79 59.12 -28.83
C TYR A 370 41.65 60.14 -28.72
N GLU A 371 41.72 61.24 -29.49
CA GLU A 371 40.62 62.24 -29.53
C GLU A 371 39.32 61.64 -30.06
N LEU A 372 39.39 60.83 -31.13
CA LEU A 372 38.24 60.13 -31.70
C LEU A 372 37.62 59.16 -30.68
N GLN A 373 38.42 58.29 -30.07
CA GLN A 373 37.94 57.33 -29.06
C GLN A 373 37.28 58.03 -27.86
N ALA A 374 37.84 59.15 -27.40
CA ALA A 374 37.26 59.91 -26.29
C ALA A 374 35.92 60.56 -26.68
N ALA A 375 35.80 61.08 -27.90
CA ALA A 375 34.55 61.65 -28.42
C ALA A 375 33.47 60.57 -28.59
N GLU A 376 33.83 59.42 -29.16
CA GLU A 376 32.94 58.26 -29.33
C GLU A 376 32.45 57.75 -27.98
N GLN A 377 33.35 57.61 -27.00
CA GLN A 377 33.00 57.15 -25.66
C GLN A 377 32.06 58.13 -24.95
N THR A 378 32.25 59.44 -25.15
CA THR A 378 31.37 60.47 -24.58
C THR A 378 29.96 60.40 -25.16
N LEU A 379 29.84 60.31 -26.49
CA LEU A 379 28.55 60.16 -27.17
C LEU A 379 27.85 58.86 -26.75
N LYS A 380 28.59 57.75 -26.71
CA LYS A 380 28.09 56.45 -26.25
C LYS A 380 27.57 56.53 -24.83
N SER A 381 28.35 57.10 -23.91
CA SER A 381 27.95 57.24 -22.50
C SER A 381 26.70 58.10 -22.31
N TYR A 382 26.47 59.08 -23.19
CA TYR A 382 25.26 59.91 -23.17
C TYR A 382 24.00 59.15 -23.62
N ILE A 383 24.11 58.31 -24.65
CA ILE A 383 22.97 57.55 -25.20
C ILE A 383 22.70 56.24 -24.44
N GLN A 384 23.75 55.62 -23.87
CA GLN A 384 23.68 54.31 -23.22
C GLN A 384 22.55 54.16 -22.19
N PRO A 385 22.23 55.15 -21.32
CA PRO A 385 21.11 55.02 -20.38
C PRO A 385 19.74 54.84 -21.06
N TYR A 386 19.53 55.49 -22.20
CA TYR A 386 18.29 55.37 -22.98
C TYR A 386 18.20 54.02 -23.69
N GLU A 387 19.31 53.55 -24.29
CA GLU A 387 19.38 52.22 -24.90
C GLU A 387 19.16 51.12 -23.85
N SER A 388 19.78 51.25 -22.68
CA SER A 388 19.58 50.32 -21.55
C SER A 388 18.13 50.33 -21.04
N GLY A 389 17.50 51.52 -20.99
CA GLY A 389 16.09 51.66 -20.64
C GLY A 389 15.16 50.97 -21.64
N ILE A 390 15.46 51.05 -22.94
CA ILE A 390 14.73 50.31 -23.98
C ILE A 390 14.90 48.81 -23.78
N THR A 391 16.13 48.31 -23.64
CA THR A 391 16.37 46.87 -23.43
C THR A 391 15.64 46.33 -22.19
N SER A 392 15.64 47.09 -21.10
CA SER A 392 14.89 46.71 -19.89
C SER A 392 13.37 46.68 -20.13
N ALA A 393 12.83 47.63 -20.90
CA ALA A 393 11.41 47.66 -21.22
C ALA A 393 11.02 46.56 -22.23
N GLU A 394 11.91 46.19 -23.15
CA GLU A 394 11.71 45.06 -24.06
C GLU A 394 11.66 43.74 -23.28
N GLY A 395 12.57 43.54 -22.32
CA GLY A 395 12.50 42.39 -21.40
C GLY A 395 11.20 42.34 -20.58
N GLU A 396 10.75 43.48 -20.04
CA GLU A 396 9.46 43.53 -19.31
C GLU A 396 8.27 43.15 -20.21
N VAL A 397 8.27 43.54 -21.49
CA VAL A 397 7.23 43.15 -22.45
C VAL A 397 7.30 41.64 -22.75
N GLU A 398 8.49 41.09 -22.93
CA GLU A 398 8.71 39.65 -23.18
C GLU A 398 8.19 38.81 -22.00
N ASP A 399 8.64 39.10 -20.77
CA ASP A 399 8.23 38.39 -19.55
C ASP A 399 6.69 38.42 -19.37
N LYS A 400 6.07 39.58 -19.62
CA LYS A 400 4.60 39.74 -19.50
C LYS A 400 3.85 39.05 -20.62
N THR A 401 4.43 38.95 -21.80
CA THR A 401 3.84 38.20 -22.92
C THR A 401 3.85 36.71 -22.63
N GLU A 402 4.96 36.18 -22.12
CA GLU A 402 5.10 34.77 -21.73
C GLU A 402 4.13 34.42 -20.58
N SER A 403 4.10 35.24 -19.53
CA SER A 403 3.16 35.04 -18.41
C SER A 403 1.70 35.04 -18.88
N LEU A 404 1.33 35.96 -19.78
CA LEU A 404 -0.04 36.01 -20.31
C LEU A 404 -0.35 34.77 -21.16
N ALA A 405 0.61 34.25 -21.93
CA ALA A 405 0.42 33.04 -22.71
C ALA A 405 0.16 31.82 -21.81
N GLU A 406 0.94 31.66 -20.74
CA GLU A 406 0.77 30.59 -19.74
C GLU A 406 -0.62 30.65 -19.10
N TRP A 407 -1.08 31.82 -18.66
CA TRP A 407 -2.42 31.96 -18.08
C TRP A 407 -3.55 31.72 -19.08
N ASN A 408 -3.36 32.03 -20.37
CA ASN A 408 -4.34 31.68 -21.39
C ASN A 408 -4.37 30.15 -21.63
N GLU A 409 -3.22 29.47 -21.61
CA GLU A 409 -3.16 28.01 -21.68
C GLU A 409 -3.91 27.36 -20.52
N TYR A 410 -3.75 27.88 -19.29
CA TYR A 410 -4.54 27.42 -18.15
C TYR A 410 -6.05 27.58 -18.35
N VAL A 411 -6.50 28.72 -18.91
CA VAL A 411 -7.91 28.91 -19.25
C VAL A 411 -8.38 27.87 -20.28
N ASP A 412 -7.59 27.61 -21.31
CA ASP A 412 -7.91 26.63 -22.34
C ASP A 412 -8.00 25.21 -21.76
N ILE A 413 -7.12 24.84 -20.83
CA ILE A 413 -7.17 23.55 -20.13
C ILE A 413 -8.46 23.42 -19.30
N VAL A 414 -8.77 24.42 -18.47
CA VAL A 414 -9.88 24.30 -17.52
C VAL A 414 -11.26 24.50 -18.15
N THR A 415 -11.33 25.08 -19.35
CA THR A 415 -12.58 25.31 -20.08
C THR A 415 -12.73 24.48 -21.36
N GLY A 416 -11.65 23.86 -21.83
CA GLY A 416 -11.57 23.15 -23.11
C GLY A 416 -11.74 21.64 -22.99
N ASP A 417 -10.98 20.91 -23.81
CA ASP A 417 -11.13 19.46 -23.94
C ASP A 417 -10.53 18.67 -22.77
N ASP A 418 -9.51 19.19 -22.10
CA ASP A 418 -8.93 18.58 -20.90
C ASP A 418 -9.94 18.53 -19.74
N SER A 419 -10.72 19.59 -19.55
CA SER A 419 -11.83 19.63 -18.58
C SER A 419 -12.87 18.53 -18.86
N LYS A 420 -13.25 18.33 -20.13
CA LYS A 420 -14.18 17.24 -20.53
C LYS A 420 -13.56 15.86 -20.37
N ALA A 421 -12.27 15.73 -20.66
CA ALA A 421 -11.53 14.48 -20.44
C ALA A 421 -11.49 14.14 -18.95
N TYR A 422 -11.25 15.13 -18.09
CA TYR A 422 -11.31 14.97 -16.64
C TYR A 422 -12.68 14.51 -16.14
N GLU A 423 -13.77 15.11 -16.61
CA GLU A 423 -15.13 14.63 -16.28
C GLU A 423 -15.36 13.17 -16.69
N THR A 424 -14.78 12.75 -17.82
CA THR A 424 -14.88 11.37 -18.31
C THR A 424 -14.08 10.41 -17.42
N LEU A 425 -12.88 10.83 -16.97
CA LEU A 425 -12.06 10.09 -16.03
C LEU A 425 -12.76 9.93 -14.68
N ILE A 426 -13.41 10.99 -14.17
CA ILE A 426 -14.19 10.90 -12.93
C ILE A 426 -15.37 9.93 -13.07
N LYS A 427 -16.09 9.93 -14.20
CA LYS A 427 -17.16 8.93 -14.44
C LYS A 427 -16.62 7.50 -14.48
N SER A 428 -15.43 7.32 -15.05
CA SER A 428 -14.76 6.02 -15.11
C SER A 428 -14.33 5.56 -13.71
N LEU A 429 -13.82 6.47 -12.89
CA LEU A 429 -13.50 6.22 -11.48
C LEU A 429 -14.74 5.81 -10.68
N VAL A 430 -15.84 6.56 -10.79
CA VAL A 430 -17.11 6.21 -10.11
C VAL A 430 -17.58 4.81 -10.52
N THR A 431 -17.51 4.49 -11.81
CA THR A 431 -17.88 3.15 -12.30
C THR A 431 -16.97 2.06 -11.73
N ALA A 432 -15.66 2.31 -11.62
CA ALA A 432 -14.73 1.37 -11.03
C ALA A 432 -14.96 1.17 -9.52
N ILE A 433 -15.33 2.24 -8.80
CA ILE A 433 -15.73 2.17 -7.39
C ILE A 433 -16.98 1.32 -7.21
N ASP A 434 -18.00 1.51 -8.05
CA ASP A 434 -19.24 0.72 -8.01
C ASP A 434 -18.97 -0.77 -8.33
N ASN A 435 -18.14 -1.05 -9.33
CA ASN A 435 -17.74 -2.42 -9.67
C ASN A 435 -16.95 -3.09 -8.54
N LEU A 436 -16.05 -2.36 -7.88
CA LEU A 436 -15.30 -2.85 -6.73
C LEU A 436 -16.23 -3.14 -5.55
N LEU A 437 -17.20 -2.28 -5.29
CA LEU A 437 -18.22 -2.49 -4.27
C LEU A 437 -18.97 -3.81 -4.53
N ASP A 438 -19.48 -4.01 -5.75
CA ASP A 438 -20.21 -5.22 -6.12
C ASP A 438 -19.35 -6.49 -6.00
N ALA A 439 -18.09 -6.42 -6.42
CA ALA A 439 -17.14 -7.52 -6.30
C ALA A 439 -16.85 -7.88 -4.83
N ASN A 440 -16.65 -6.87 -3.98
CA ASN A 440 -16.42 -7.06 -2.55
C ASN A 440 -17.66 -7.63 -1.84
N ILE A 441 -18.88 -7.21 -2.21
CA ILE A 441 -20.12 -7.83 -1.69
C ILE A 441 -20.18 -9.31 -2.09
N ALA A 442 -19.91 -9.63 -3.36
CA ALA A 442 -19.94 -11.00 -3.84
C ALA A 442 -18.89 -11.89 -3.15
N TYR A 443 -17.68 -11.36 -2.93
CA TYR A 443 -16.64 -12.03 -2.18
C TYR A 443 -17.02 -12.21 -0.70
N GLY A 444 -17.52 -11.16 -0.04
CA GLY A 444 -17.95 -11.20 1.35
C GLY A 444 -19.00 -12.30 1.61
N LYS A 445 -20.02 -12.40 0.75
CA LYS A 445 -21.01 -13.50 0.81
C LYS A 445 -20.36 -14.88 0.66
N ALA A 446 -19.48 -15.04 -0.32
CA ALA A 446 -18.81 -16.32 -0.57
C ALA A 446 -17.86 -16.71 0.58
N ASN A 447 -17.19 -15.73 1.18
CA ASN A 447 -16.32 -15.91 2.34
C ASN A 447 -17.12 -16.30 3.56
N HIS A 448 -18.20 -15.58 3.88
CA HIS A 448 -19.11 -15.88 4.98
C HIS A 448 -19.63 -17.33 4.91
N ASN A 449 -20.19 -17.73 3.76
CA ASN A 449 -20.68 -19.09 3.55
C ASN A 449 -19.59 -20.15 3.73
N TYR A 450 -18.39 -19.89 3.21
CA TYR A 450 -17.25 -20.79 3.38
C TYR A 450 -16.86 -20.91 4.86
N THR A 451 -16.74 -19.79 5.58
CA THR A 451 -16.31 -19.74 6.97
C THR A 451 -17.28 -20.50 7.87
N VAL A 452 -18.59 -20.24 7.74
CA VAL A 452 -19.63 -20.98 8.48
C VAL A 452 -19.54 -22.48 8.19
N GLN A 453 -19.41 -22.87 6.91
CA GLN A 453 -19.33 -24.28 6.54
C GLN A 453 -18.02 -24.94 7.01
N ALA A 454 -16.91 -24.21 7.02
CA ALA A 454 -15.61 -24.70 7.47
C ALA A 454 -15.63 -24.98 8.97
N GLN A 455 -16.10 -24.02 9.77
CA GLN A 455 -16.23 -24.19 11.21
C GLN A 455 -17.26 -25.28 11.57
N LEU A 456 -18.38 -25.37 10.85
CA LEU A 456 -19.33 -26.48 10.99
C LEU A 456 -18.67 -27.84 10.74
N THR A 457 -17.83 -27.95 9.70
CA THR A 457 -17.13 -29.19 9.39
C THR A 457 -16.23 -29.61 10.56
N SER A 458 -15.40 -28.69 11.07
CA SER A 458 -14.52 -28.97 12.21
C SER A 458 -15.29 -29.33 13.48
N ALA A 459 -16.40 -28.63 13.75
CA ALA A 459 -17.27 -28.93 14.88
C ALA A 459 -17.85 -30.36 14.80
N LEU A 460 -18.37 -30.76 13.64
CA LEU A 460 -18.92 -32.10 13.42
C LEU A 460 -17.85 -33.19 13.57
N GLU A 461 -16.61 -32.94 13.09
CA GLU A 461 -15.48 -33.84 13.28
C GLU A 461 -15.11 -33.97 14.77
N ASN A 462 -15.09 -32.87 15.52
CA ASN A 462 -14.81 -32.89 16.95
C ASN A 462 -15.89 -33.64 17.74
N VAL A 463 -17.17 -33.45 17.43
CA VAL A 463 -18.28 -34.19 18.04
C VAL A 463 -18.20 -35.69 17.70
N ALA A 464 -17.92 -36.04 16.44
CA ALA A 464 -17.69 -37.42 16.02
C ALA A 464 -16.53 -38.08 16.79
N ASN A 465 -15.47 -37.34 17.05
CA ASN A 465 -14.32 -37.82 17.82
C ASN A 465 -14.58 -37.85 19.34
N GLY A 466 -15.71 -37.30 19.81
CA GLY A 466 -16.07 -37.19 21.23
C GLY A 466 -15.23 -36.14 21.97
N LEU A 467 -14.74 -35.13 21.25
CA LEU A 467 -13.89 -34.06 21.78
C LEU A 467 -14.68 -32.83 22.23
N SER A 468 -15.91 -32.68 21.77
CA SER A 468 -16.83 -31.60 22.14
C SER A 468 -18.28 -32.08 22.05
N ASP A 469 -19.20 -31.33 22.65
CA ASP A 469 -20.63 -31.47 22.42
C ASP A 469 -21.26 -30.19 21.84
N TYR A 470 -22.44 -30.33 21.23
CA TYR A 470 -23.11 -29.20 20.59
C TYR A 470 -23.54 -28.10 21.57
N ALA A 471 -23.80 -28.42 22.84
CA ALA A 471 -24.19 -27.43 23.84
C ALA A 471 -22.99 -26.54 24.22
N GLU A 472 -21.80 -27.13 24.37
CA GLU A 472 -20.55 -26.39 24.57
C GLU A 472 -20.23 -25.48 23.38
N LEU A 473 -20.36 -25.99 22.16
CA LEU A 473 -20.14 -25.23 20.93
C LEU A 473 -21.11 -24.04 20.79
N ILE A 474 -22.41 -24.25 21.05
CA ILE A 474 -23.41 -23.18 21.05
C ILE A 474 -23.10 -22.14 22.14
N GLN A 475 -22.67 -22.58 23.32
CA GLN A 475 -22.33 -21.67 24.41
C GLN A 475 -21.09 -20.84 24.09
N ALA A 476 -20.08 -21.41 23.41
CA ALA A 476 -18.91 -20.68 22.94
C ALA A 476 -19.31 -19.56 21.97
N GLN A 477 -20.19 -19.84 21.00
CA GLN A 477 -20.66 -18.83 20.05
C GLN A 477 -21.49 -17.71 20.72
N LYS A 478 -22.25 -18.02 21.78
CA LYS A 478 -22.94 -16.99 22.58
C LYS A 478 -21.98 -16.04 23.29
N ILE A 479 -20.83 -16.55 23.75
CA ILE A 479 -19.76 -15.73 24.34
C ILE A 479 -19.16 -14.81 23.28
N VAL A 480 -18.92 -15.32 22.07
CA VAL A 480 -18.44 -14.53 20.92
C VAL A 480 -19.39 -13.36 20.62
N ILE A 481 -20.71 -13.62 20.54
CA ILE A 481 -21.72 -12.56 20.31
C ILE A 481 -21.68 -11.51 21.43
N THR A 482 -21.62 -11.95 22.69
CA THR A 482 -21.57 -11.02 23.84
C THR A 482 -20.33 -10.14 23.76
N ARG A 483 -19.19 -10.71 23.37
CA ARG A 483 -17.94 -9.96 23.23
C ARG A 483 -18.00 -8.96 22.07
N ALA A 484 -18.57 -9.36 20.93
CA ALA A 484 -18.77 -8.46 19.80
C ALA A 484 -19.67 -7.28 20.18
N ASP A 485 -20.76 -7.52 20.92
CA ASP A 485 -21.66 -6.46 21.41
C ASP A 485 -20.93 -5.47 22.34
N GLU A 486 -20.04 -5.95 23.22
CA GLU A 486 -19.20 -5.09 24.07
C GLU A 486 -18.28 -4.20 23.22
N VAL A 487 -17.62 -4.76 22.21
CA VAL A 487 -16.69 -4.01 21.35
C VAL A 487 -17.45 -3.00 20.49
N ILE A 488 -18.63 -3.34 19.97
CA ILE A 488 -19.50 -2.41 19.24
C ILE A 488 -19.93 -1.24 20.13
N ALA A 489 -20.29 -1.53 21.39
CA ALA A 489 -20.67 -0.49 22.35
C ALA A 489 -19.49 0.44 22.65
N ASP A 490 -18.29 -0.10 22.89
CA ASP A 490 -17.05 0.67 23.09
C ASP A 490 -16.75 1.54 21.85
N ALA A 491 -16.75 0.95 20.65
CA ALA A 491 -16.47 1.65 19.40
C ALA A 491 -17.45 2.80 19.15
N SER A 492 -18.73 2.61 19.48
CA SER A 492 -19.77 3.63 19.33
C SER A 492 -19.49 4.92 20.11
N THR A 493 -18.62 4.87 21.13
CA THR A 493 -18.21 6.05 21.91
C THR A 493 -17.09 6.87 21.28
N ILE A 494 -16.45 6.37 20.22
CA ILE A 494 -15.33 7.03 19.53
C ILE A 494 -15.87 8.21 18.71
N VAL A 495 -15.51 9.42 19.12
CA VAL A 495 -15.87 10.68 18.43
C VAL A 495 -14.67 11.58 18.16
N THR A 496 -13.52 11.34 18.80
CA THR A 496 -12.28 12.09 18.56
C THR A 496 -11.16 11.23 18.01
N LYS A 497 -10.17 11.88 17.38
CA LYS A 497 -8.96 11.22 16.88
C LYS A 497 -8.18 10.53 18.01
N GLU A 498 -8.08 11.17 19.18
CA GLU A 498 -7.37 10.63 20.34
C GLU A 498 -8.04 9.37 20.88
N GLN A 499 -9.37 9.32 20.88
CA GLN A 499 -10.12 8.13 21.26
C GLN A 499 -9.92 6.99 20.26
N ALA A 500 -9.91 7.30 18.95
CA ALA A 500 -9.67 6.30 17.91
C ALA A 500 -8.25 5.71 18.01
N ILE A 501 -7.23 6.57 18.25
CA ILE A 501 -5.85 6.16 18.48
C ILE A 501 -5.76 5.25 19.72
N ALA A 502 -6.30 5.68 20.86
CA ALA A 502 -6.25 4.88 22.09
C ALA A 502 -6.95 3.53 21.95
N ASN A 503 -8.06 3.47 21.19
CA ASN A 503 -8.74 2.22 20.90
C ASN A 503 -7.86 1.28 20.04
N LYS A 504 -7.22 1.80 18.98
CA LYS A 504 -6.32 1.03 18.14
C LYS A 504 -5.06 0.55 18.89
N GLU A 505 -4.49 1.39 19.76
CA GLU A 505 -3.38 0.98 20.64
C GLU A 505 -3.79 -0.14 21.61
N LYS A 506 -5.01 -0.08 22.16
CA LYS A 506 -5.57 -1.15 23.01
C LYS A 506 -5.76 -2.45 22.23
N GLU A 507 -6.28 -2.38 21.01
CA GLU A 507 -6.45 -3.52 20.09
C GLU A 507 -5.09 -4.17 19.77
N ILE A 508 -4.10 -3.38 19.37
CA ILE A 508 -2.73 -3.83 19.10
C ILE A 508 -2.14 -4.55 20.33
N ALA A 509 -2.25 -3.95 21.52
CA ALA A 509 -1.72 -4.54 22.75
C ALA A 509 -2.41 -5.87 23.10
N GLN A 510 -3.71 -6.01 22.82
CA GLN A 510 -4.45 -7.26 23.01
C GLN A 510 -3.98 -8.34 22.04
N LEU A 511 -3.80 -8.01 20.77
CA LEU A 511 -3.30 -8.92 19.74
C LEU A 511 -1.87 -9.38 20.03
N GLU A 512 -0.97 -8.45 20.38
CA GLU A 512 0.43 -8.78 20.75
C GLU A 512 0.50 -9.69 21.99
N ASN A 513 -0.35 -9.46 22.98
CA ASN A 513 -0.43 -10.31 24.16
C ASN A 513 -0.96 -11.71 23.80
N SER A 514 -2.02 -11.79 22.99
CA SER A 514 -2.58 -13.08 22.55
C SER A 514 -1.55 -13.91 21.79
N LEU A 515 -0.86 -13.30 20.83
CA LEU A 515 0.23 -13.94 20.08
C LEU A 515 1.37 -14.39 21.00
N SER A 516 1.75 -13.59 22.00
CA SER A 516 2.79 -13.96 22.96
C SER A 516 2.41 -15.16 23.83
N VAL A 517 1.12 -15.46 23.98
CA VAL A 517 0.61 -16.62 24.73
C VAL A 517 0.42 -17.83 23.81
N ASN A 518 -0.17 -17.62 22.63
CA ASN A 518 -0.57 -18.69 21.72
C ASN A 518 0.60 -19.28 20.93
N GLU A 519 1.58 -18.47 20.51
CA GLU A 519 2.74 -18.98 19.76
C GLU A 519 3.57 -20.03 20.53
N PRO A 520 3.89 -19.85 21.83
CA PRO A 520 4.53 -20.90 22.63
C PRO A 520 3.71 -22.18 22.77
N ILE A 521 2.38 -22.06 22.89
CA ILE A 521 1.49 -23.22 23.02
C ILE A 521 1.47 -24.03 21.72
N TYR A 522 1.42 -23.36 20.57
CA TYR A 522 1.53 -24.01 19.27
C TYR A 522 2.87 -24.76 19.12
N ALA A 523 3.98 -24.11 19.51
CA ALA A 523 5.30 -24.74 19.49
C ALA A 523 5.38 -25.97 20.40
N ASP A 524 4.71 -25.93 21.57
CA ASP A 524 4.63 -27.07 22.48
C ASP A 524 3.84 -28.24 21.86
N TYR A 525 2.71 -27.98 21.19
CA TYR A 525 1.98 -29.05 20.47
C TYR A 525 2.84 -29.71 19.38
N LEU A 526 3.57 -28.93 18.58
CA LEU A 526 4.49 -29.49 17.59
C LEU A 526 5.64 -30.27 18.23
N ALA A 527 6.16 -29.82 19.38
CA ALA A 527 7.18 -30.54 20.12
C ALA A 527 6.66 -31.89 20.68
N GLN A 528 5.42 -31.93 21.16
CA GLN A 528 4.76 -33.17 21.60
C GLN A 528 4.54 -34.13 20.44
N ILE A 529 4.10 -33.64 19.27
CA ILE A 529 3.95 -34.46 18.05
C ILE A 529 5.32 -35.04 17.64
N LYS A 530 6.37 -34.21 17.64
CA LYS A 530 7.73 -34.65 17.34
C LYS A 530 8.22 -35.71 18.32
N ALA A 531 7.99 -35.53 19.61
CA ALA A 531 8.38 -36.50 20.62
C ALA A 531 7.69 -37.85 20.44
N LEU A 532 6.40 -37.86 20.05
CA LEU A 532 5.65 -39.09 19.75
C LEU A 532 6.21 -39.81 18.51
N VAL A 533 6.52 -39.06 17.45
CA VAL A 533 7.17 -39.61 16.24
C VAL A 533 8.56 -40.17 16.58
N GLU A 534 9.29 -39.52 17.49
CA GLU A 534 10.62 -39.97 17.93
C GLU A 534 10.55 -41.20 18.85
N SER A 535 9.51 -41.35 19.68
CA SER A 535 9.38 -42.39 20.70
C SER A 535 8.78 -43.72 20.26
N ALA A 536 8.16 -43.79 19.08
CA ALA A 536 7.63 -45.04 18.53
C ALA A 536 8.80 -46.01 18.19
N GLU A 537 9.03 -47.01 19.06
CA GLU A 537 9.98 -48.14 18.92
C GLU A 537 9.26 -49.49 18.91
#